data_AF-A0A0F9CWJ3-F1
#
_entry.id   AF-A0A0F9CWJ3-F1
#
_cell.length_a   1.000
_cell.length_b   1.000
_cell.length_c   1.000
_cell.angle_alpha   90.00
_cell.angle_beta   90.00
_cell.angle_gamma   90.00
#
_symmetry.space_group_name_H-M   'P 1'
#
loop_
_entity.id
_entity.type
_entity.pdbx_description
1 polymer ?
#
loop_
_entity_poly.entity_id
_entity_poly.type
_entity_poly.pdbx_seq_one_letter_code
_entity_poly.pdbx_strand_id
1 'polypeptide(L)'
;MVNVDREKQIVKAVARIERSSLSPEIYIKRYGIPFSIAQFYRYRSRLSEKGEEGLKDRRQDGNNRKLDKDEIAFLRGFVKGRMIVSPSEAQRALASEFGTTVHRSTISRVLKKMEVATGRRVLEVSNKERVSCAGFELIAALAVHLGWPEHTARFVMDVINCRGSEPQPDDPPNRYGRNSKGQFTKRYNQRASVRKMRFASIELKRSKKDLRRMDIFHTSTKNLQRKALAVLALPLVTLNGQVRTVNVALGNALEGFCGFNYKQGTLDQFLRELKYVGASESLLGGQVQFWYETWGRSEIDLEMPFLCFYIDGNTKPIWSTKRVRKNKVTMWGRVMGCLEQVFVHDCFGHPIYFETYSGHGPMGVYTLSMMEKVERYMEGVSNHSQVTRVLVMDSAG
;
A
#
# COMPACT_ATOMS: atom_id res chain seq x y z
N MET A 1 -23.77 31.82 -52.50
CA MET A 1 -24.71 32.73 -53.19
C MET A 1 -25.22 33.72 -52.17
N VAL A 2 -24.85 34.99 -52.34
CA VAL A 2 -25.22 36.10 -51.44
C VAL A 2 -26.75 36.26 -51.47
N ASN A 3 -27.35 36.51 -50.31
CA ASN A 3 -28.79 36.59 -50.09
C ASN A 3 -29.37 37.93 -50.60
N VAL A 4 -29.17 38.20 -51.90
CA VAL A 4 -29.55 39.45 -52.59
C VAL A 4 -31.05 39.73 -52.47
N ASP A 5 -31.87 38.67 -52.33
CA ASP A 5 -33.32 38.80 -52.20
C ASP A 5 -33.73 39.38 -50.82
N ARG A 6 -33.04 38.99 -49.74
CA ARG A 6 -33.32 39.50 -48.40
C ARG A 6 -33.01 40.99 -48.24
N GLU A 7 -31.89 41.45 -48.81
CA GLU A 7 -31.49 42.87 -48.74
C GLU A 7 -32.52 43.77 -49.43
N LYS A 8 -32.96 43.38 -50.63
CA LYS A 8 -34.03 44.07 -51.37
C LYS A 8 -35.37 44.05 -50.63
N GLN A 9 -35.71 42.95 -49.98
CA GLN A 9 -36.91 42.85 -49.15
C GLN A 9 -36.87 43.80 -47.95
N ILE A 10 -35.70 43.95 -47.30
CA ILE A 10 -35.51 44.88 -46.17
C ILE A 10 -35.65 46.33 -46.66
N VAL A 11 -35.00 46.70 -47.77
CA VAL A 11 -35.11 48.05 -48.36
C VAL A 11 -36.58 48.39 -48.64
N LYS A 12 -37.29 47.49 -49.31
CA LYS A 12 -38.70 47.67 -49.66
C LYS A 12 -39.60 47.77 -48.42
N ALA A 13 -39.32 47.00 -47.38
CA ALA A 13 -40.08 47.04 -46.13
C ALA A 13 -39.83 48.34 -45.35
N VAL A 14 -38.58 48.81 -45.25
CA VAL A 14 -38.24 50.10 -44.62
C VAL A 14 -38.93 51.25 -45.34
N ALA A 15 -38.86 51.31 -46.67
CA ALA A 15 -39.52 52.35 -47.46
C ALA A 15 -41.05 52.35 -47.32
N ARG A 16 -41.67 51.17 -47.18
CA ARG A 16 -43.12 51.03 -46.94
C ARG A 16 -43.53 51.52 -45.55
N ILE A 17 -42.71 51.25 -44.53
CA ILE A 17 -42.93 51.75 -43.18
C ILE A 17 -42.80 53.28 -43.15
N GLU A 18 -41.80 53.85 -43.84
CA GLU A 18 -41.58 55.31 -43.86
C GLU A 18 -42.65 56.10 -44.64
N ARG A 19 -43.30 55.49 -45.64
CA ARG A 19 -44.40 56.12 -46.40
C ARG A 19 -45.76 55.97 -45.75
N SER A 20 -45.87 55.17 -44.69
CA SER A 20 -47.13 54.91 -44.00
C SER A 20 -47.43 56.01 -42.97
N SER A 21 -48.71 56.31 -42.77
CA SER A 21 -49.18 57.21 -41.70
C SER A 21 -49.19 56.55 -40.30
N LEU A 22 -48.97 55.24 -40.22
CA LEU A 22 -48.85 54.49 -38.96
C LEU A 22 -47.42 54.60 -38.39
N SER A 23 -47.31 54.58 -37.05
CA SER A 23 -46.00 54.47 -36.40
C SER A 23 -45.32 53.14 -36.78
N PRO A 24 -43.97 53.09 -36.85
CA PRO A 24 -43.24 51.87 -37.21
C PRO A 24 -43.60 50.66 -36.34
N GLU A 25 -43.88 50.87 -35.05
CA GLU A 25 -44.28 49.83 -34.12
C GLU A 25 -45.64 49.20 -34.48
N ILE A 26 -46.64 50.04 -34.75
CA ILE A 26 -47.98 49.61 -35.14
C ILE A 26 -47.93 48.93 -36.51
N TYR A 27 -47.15 49.49 -37.44
CA TYR A 27 -47.01 48.94 -38.79
C TYR A 27 -46.39 47.54 -38.77
N ILE A 28 -45.29 47.35 -38.05
CA ILE A 28 -44.59 46.06 -37.95
C ILE A 28 -45.52 45.00 -37.34
N LYS A 29 -46.26 45.36 -36.28
CA LYS A 29 -47.20 44.44 -35.62
C LYS A 29 -48.40 44.09 -36.50
N ARG A 30 -48.96 45.06 -37.22
CA ARG A 30 -50.16 44.87 -38.07
C ARG A 30 -49.88 44.06 -39.33
N TYR A 31 -48.71 44.25 -39.95
CA TYR A 31 -48.38 43.63 -41.23
C TYR A 31 -47.38 42.47 -41.13
N GLY A 32 -47.02 42.03 -39.91
CA GLY A 32 -46.20 40.84 -39.69
C GLY A 32 -44.83 40.91 -40.36
N ILE A 33 -44.18 42.07 -40.30
CA ILE A 33 -42.87 42.28 -40.95
C ILE A 33 -41.80 41.39 -40.28
N PRO A 34 -40.95 40.68 -41.06
CA PRO A 34 -40.01 39.69 -40.53
C PRO A 34 -38.76 40.31 -39.87
N PHE A 35 -38.91 41.44 -39.18
CA PHE A 35 -37.89 42.05 -38.34
C PHE A 35 -38.50 42.96 -37.26
N SER A 36 -37.81 43.08 -36.13
CA SER A 36 -38.26 43.86 -34.97
C SER A 36 -38.06 45.36 -35.16
N ILE A 37 -38.69 46.17 -34.29
CA ILE A 37 -38.53 47.64 -34.29
C ILE A 37 -37.07 48.08 -34.11
N ALA A 38 -36.30 47.38 -33.27
CA ALA A 38 -34.88 47.64 -33.09
C ALA A 38 -34.05 47.29 -34.34
N GLN A 39 -34.52 46.32 -35.14
CA GLN A 39 -33.90 46.02 -36.44
C GLN A 39 -34.28 47.07 -37.48
N PHE A 40 -35.53 47.57 -37.48
CA PHE A 40 -35.96 48.68 -38.34
C PHE A 40 -35.05 49.90 -38.19
N TYR A 41 -34.84 50.42 -36.97
CA TYR A 41 -33.98 51.60 -36.77
C TYR A 41 -32.52 51.34 -37.17
N ARG A 42 -32.01 50.12 -36.96
CA ARG A 42 -30.66 49.72 -37.41
C ARG A 42 -30.56 49.66 -38.94
N TYR A 43 -31.56 49.11 -39.62
CA TYR A 43 -31.58 49.07 -41.08
C TYR A 43 -31.73 50.46 -41.68
N ARG A 44 -32.58 51.30 -41.08
CA ARG A 44 -32.76 52.71 -41.46
C ARG A 44 -31.45 53.49 -41.39
N SER A 45 -30.74 53.43 -40.25
CA SER A 45 -29.43 54.12 -40.08
C SER A 45 -28.38 53.59 -41.06
N ARG A 46 -28.31 52.26 -41.28
CA ARG A 46 -27.36 51.68 -42.24
C ARG A 46 -27.66 52.07 -43.68
N LEU A 47 -28.94 52.14 -44.04
CA LEU A 47 -29.39 52.60 -45.36
C LEU A 47 -29.06 54.07 -45.59
N SER A 48 -29.25 54.94 -44.58
CA SER A 48 -28.91 56.36 -44.69
C SER A 48 -27.39 56.60 -44.78
N GLU A 49 -26.58 55.80 -44.09
CA GLU A 49 -25.12 56.01 -44.07
C GLU A 49 -24.39 55.38 -45.25
N LYS A 50 -24.82 54.19 -45.70
CA LYS A 50 -24.03 53.34 -46.62
C LYS A 50 -24.85 52.76 -47.77
N GLY A 51 -26.11 53.19 -47.94
CA GLY A 51 -27.01 52.65 -48.95
C GLY A 51 -27.28 51.16 -48.77
N GLU A 52 -27.69 50.48 -49.85
CA GLU A 52 -28.00 49.04 -49.84
C GLU A 52 -26.78 48.17 -49.45
N GLU A 53 -25.56 48.62 -49.79
CA GLU A 53 -24.29 47.96 -49.43
C GLU A 53 -24.09 47.85 -47.90
N GLY A 54 -24.71 48.75 -47.12
CA GLY A 54 -24.69 48.69 -45.65
C GLY A 54 -25.50 47.53 -45.05
N LEU A 55 -26.37 46.89 -45.84
CA LEU A 55 -27.20 45.76 -45.42
C LEU A 55 -26.55 44.39 -45.71
N LYS A 56 -25.46 44.34 -46.48
CA LYS A 56 -24.75 43.10 -46.80
C LYS A 56 -24.23 42.37 -45.58
N ASP A 57 -24.45 41.05 -45.55
CA ASP A 57 -23.96 40.18 -44.48
C ASP A 57 -22.46 39.89 -44.64
N ARG A 58 -21.63 40.66 -43.95
CA ARG A 58 -20.15 40.51 -43.94
C ARG A 58 -19.64 39.40 -43.03
N ARG A 59 -20.51 38.55 -42.47
CA ARG A 59 -20.08 37.45 -41.58
C ARG A 59 -19.26 36.37 -42.28
N GLN A 60 -19.28 36.32 -43.62
CA GLN A 60 -18.51 35.36 -44.40
C GLN A 60 -17.07 35.81 -44.70
N ASP A 61 -16.70 37.07 -44.40
CA ASP A 61 -15.37 37.64 -44.72
C ASP A 61 -14.23 37.17 -43.79
N GLY A 62 -14.42 36.08 -43.04
CA GLY A 62 -13.35 35.24 -42.50
C GLY A 62 -12.38 35.81 -41.44
N ASN A 63 -12.41 37.11 -41.13
CA ASN A 63 -11.34 37.80 -40.39
C ASN A 63 -11.48 37.80 -38.85
N ASN A 64 -12.00 36.74 -38.25
CA ASN A 64 -12.05 36.62 -36.78
C ASN A 64 -11.71 35.20 -36.30
N ARG A 65 -10.64 34.62 -36.85
CA ARG A 65 -10.09 33.37 -36.32
C ARG A 65 -9.29 33.69 -35.06
N LYS A 66 -9.80 33.24 -33.91
CA LYS A 66 -9.13 33.37 -32.60
C LYS A 66 -7.91 32.47 -32.44
N LEU A 67 -7.62 31.62 -33.42
CA LEU A 67 -6.48 30.72 -33.47
C LEU A 67 -5.87 30.78 -34.87
N ASP A 68 -4.55 30.86 -34.94
CA ASP A 68 -3.79 30.83 -36.18
C ASP A 68 -3.57 29.40 -36.71
N LYS A 69 -2.78 29.26 -37.79
CA LYS A 69 -2.53 27.96 -38.40
C LYS A 69 -1.59 27.08 -37.57
N ASP A 70 -0.63 27.68 -36.88
CA ASP A 70 0.42 26.97 -36.15
C ASP A 70 -0.11 26.45 -34.82
N GLU A 71 -0.95 27.24 -34.15
CA GLU A 71 -1.71 26.85 -32.97
C GLU A 71 -2.67 25.68 -33.26
N ILE A 72 -3.31 25.68 -34.44
CA ILE A 72 -4.16 24.57 -34.87
C ILE A 72 -3.32 23.32 -35.18
N ALA A 73 -2.14 23.47 -35.79
CA ALA A 73 -1.23 22.36 -36.06
C ALA A 73 -0.70 21.73 -34.76
N PHE A 74 -0.32 22.55 -33.79
CA PHE A 74 0.06 22.10 -32.45
C PHE A 74 -1.05 21.32 -31.78
N LEU A 75 -2.29 21.82 -31.78
CA LEU A 75 -3.43 21.10 -31.20
C LEU A 75 -3.65 19.74 -31.88
N ARG A 76 -3.45 19.63 -33.19
CA ARG A 76 -3.52 18.33 -33.88
C ARG A 76 -2.44 17.37 -33.39
N GLY A 77 -1.20 17.83 -33.24
CA GLY A 77 -0.11 17.05 -32.68
C GLY A 77 -0.39 16.62 -31.23
N PHE A 78 -0.86 17.55 -30.40
CA PHE A 78 -1.18 17.34 -28.99
C PHE A 78 -2.27 16.29 -28.78
N VAL A 79 -3.22 16.18 -29.69
CA VAL A 79 -4.32 15.21 -29.58
C VAL A 79 -3.98 13.88 -30.27
N LYS A 80 -2.98 13.85 -31.16
CA LYS A 80 -2.56 12.63 -31.86
C LYS A 80 -2.15 11.55 -30.84
N GLY A 81 -2.84 10.40 -30.87
CA GLY A 81 -2.61 9.28 -29.96
C GLY A 81 -3.38 9.33 -28.64
N ARG A 82 -4.23 10.34 -28.40
CA ARG A 82 -5.06 10.43 -27.18
C ARG A 82 -6.53 10.14 -27.49
N MET A 83 -7.11 9.15 -26.78
CA MET A 83 -8.52 8.76 -26.94
C MET A 83 -9.50 9.83 -26.45
N ILE A 84 -9.19 10.56 -25.38
CA ILE A 84 -10.04 11.61 -24.79
C ILE A 84 -9.15 12.77 -24.36
N VAL A 85 -9.52 14.01 -24.74
CA VAL A 85 -8.81 15.22 -24.32
C VAL A 85 -9.78 16.24 -23.75
N SER A 86 -9.46 16.77 -22.55
CA SER A 86 -10.25 17.83 -21.93
C SER A 86 -9.97 19.18 -22.60
N PRO A 87 -10.99 20.01 -22.89
CA PRO A 87 -10.77 21.37 -23.41
C PRO A 87 -9.89 22.24 -22.52
N SER A 88 -9.91 22.04 -21.19
CA SER A 88 -9.05 22.77 -20.25
C SER A 88 -7.59 22.31 -20.29
N GLU A 89 -7.35 21.06 -20.65
CA GLU A 89 -6.01 20.51 -20.80
C GLU A 89 -5.36 21.03 -22.09
N ALA A 90 -6.09 20.97 -23.20
CA ALA A 90 -5.66 21.56 -24.47
C ALA A 90 -5.45 23.08 -24.37
N GLN A 91 -6.31 23.79 -23.63
CA GLN A 91 -6.15 25.23 -23.37
C GLN A 91 -4.84 25.54 -22.63
N ARG A 92 -4.50 24.77 -21.58
CA ARG A 92 -3.25 24.97 -20.83
C ARG A 92 -2.03 24.65 -21.67
N ALA A 93 -2.08 23.58 -22.46
CA ALA A 93 -0.99 23.22 -23.36
C ALA A 93 -0.73 24.33 -24.40
N LEU A 94 -1.80 24.86 -25.00
CA LEU A 94 -1.70 25.95 -25.98
C LEU A 94 -1.17 27.25 -25.36
N ALA A 95 -1.63 27.60 -24.15
CA ALA A 95 -1.13 28.76 -23.42
C ALA A 95 0.35 28.60 -23.00
N SER A 96 0.79 27.38 -22.69
CA SER A 96 2.19 27.09 -22.34
C SER A 96 3.12 27.19 -23.53
N GLU A 97 2.67 26.80 -24.71
CA GLU A 97 3.51 26.76 -25.93
C GLU A 97 3.55 28.13 -26.63
N PHE A 98 2.40 28.79 -26.79
CA PHE A 98 2.27 30.01 -27.60
C PHE A 98 1.99 31.28 -26.78
N GLY A 99 1.76 31.16 -25.46
CA GLY A 99 1.32 32.29 -24.63
C GLY A 99 -0.11 32.76 -24.90
N THR A 100 -0.84 32.10 -25.81
CA THR A 100 -2.15 32.56 -26.26
C THR A 100 -3.26 32.20 -25.27
N THR A 101 -4.01 33.22 -24.84
CA THR A 101 -5.17 33.04 -23.97
C THR A 101 -6.44 32.87 -24.80
N VAL A 102 -6.91 31.62 -24.93
CA VAL A 102 -8.12 31.30 -25.69
C VAL A 102 -9.19 30.75 -24.78
N HIS A 103 -10.44 31.21 -24.94
CA HIS A 103 -11.56 30.75 -24.11
C HIS A 103 -11.84 29.25 -24.34
N ARG A 104 -12.17 28.53 -23.25
CA ARG A 104 -12.47 27.08 -23.25
C ARG A 104 -13.48 26.64 -24.31
N SER A 105 -14.50 27.45 -24.58
CA SER A 105 -15.51 27.15 -25.60
C SER A 105 -14.97 27.18 -27.03
N THR A 106 -13.96 28.00 -27.30
CA THR A 106 -13.26 28.02 -28.60
C THR A 106 -12.45 26.74 -28.78
N ILE A 107 -11.69 26.33 -27.75
CA ILE A 107 -10.93 25.08 -27.76
C ILE A 107 -11.85 23.86 -27.93
N SER A 108 -12.97 23.82 -27.20
CA SER A 108 -13.97 22.75 -27.35
C SER A 108 -14.51 22.65 -28.79
N ARG A 109 -14.80 23.79 -29.42
CA ARG A 109 -15.27 23.82 -30.82
C ARG A 109 -14.20 23.33 -31.80
N VAL A 110 -12.94 23.64 -31.54
CA VAL A 110 -11.80 23.21 -32.37
C VAL A 110 -11.58 21.71 -32.23
N LEU A 111 -11.57 21.18 -31.00
CA LEU A 111 -11.47 19.74 -30.74
C LEU A 111 -12.64 18.96 -31.36
N LYS A 112 -13.86 19.50 -31.31
CA LYS A 112 -15.02 18.91 -32.00
C LYS A 112 -14.85 18.86 -33.52
N LYS A 113 -14.26 19.90 -34.12
CA LYS A 113 -13.93 19.90 -35.57
C LYS A 113 -12.81 18.91 -35.93
N MET A 114 -11.99 18.52 -34.97
CA MET A 114 -10.94 17.51 -35.14
C MET A 114 -11.44 16.09 -34.83
N GLU A 115 -12.75 15.90 -34.63
CA GLU A 115 -13.38 14.60 -34.32
C GLU A 115 -12.85 13.93 -33.05
N VAL A 116 -12.35 14.74 -32.12
CA VAL A 116 -11.82 14.27 -30.84
C VAL A 116 -12.97 14.11 -29.86
N ALA A 117 -13.03 12.96 -29.18
CA ALA A 117 -13.95 12.76 -28.07
C ALA A 117 -13.61 13.75 -26.94
N THR A 118 -14.47 14.76 -26.77
CA THR A 118 -14.36 15.76 -25.70
C THR A 118 -15.17 15.31 -24.50
N GLY A 119 -14.54 14.55 -23.61
CA GLY A 119 -15.11 14.14 -22.33
C GLY A 119 -14.47 14.88 -21.16
N ARG A 120 -15.21 15.05 -20.05
CA ARG A 120 -14.54 14.98 -18.75
C ARG A 120 -13.92 13.59 -18.72
N ARG A 121 -12.60 13.48 -18.53
CA ARG A 121 -12.01 12.22 -18.07
C ARG A 121 -12.87 11.85 -16.87
N VAL A 122 -13.63 10.76 -16.97
CA VAL A 122 -14.33 10.22 -15.81
C VAL A 122 -13.17 9.91 -14.89
N LEU A 123 -12.93 10.79 -13.90
CA LEU A 123 -12.20 10.38 -12.73
C LEU A 123 -13.00 9.16 -12.28
N GLU A 124 -12.41 7.97 -12.43
CA GLU A 124 -12.96 6.82 -11.74
C GLU A 124 -13.28 7.31 -10.34
N VAL A 125 -14.56 7.36 -10.03
CA VAL A 125 -15.00 7.50 -8.65
C VAL A 125 -14.62 6.16 -8.06
N SER A 126 -13.33 5.97 -7.80
CA SER A 126 -12.89 4.89 -6.96
C SER A 126 -13.57 5.17 -5.64
N ASN A 127 -14.47 4.28 -5.24
CA ASN A 127 -14.97 4.26 -3.88
C ASN A 127 -13.74 4.07 -3.00
N LYS A 128 -13.16 5.18 -2.54
CA LYS A 128 -12.02 5.17 -1.65
C LYS A 128 -12.55 4.77 -0.29
N GLU A 129 -12.52 3.48 -0.01
CA GLU A 129 -12.75 2.98 1.34
C GLU A 129 -11.59 3.42 2.23
N ARG A 130 -11.91 4.04 3.36
CA ARG A 130 -10.91 4.33 4.38
C ARG A 130 -10.67 3.04 5.16
N VAL A 131 -9.58 2.37 4.82
CA VAL A 131 -9.13 1.20 5.58
C VAL A 131 -8.17 1.63 6.68
N SER A 132 -8.44 1.22 7.91
CA SER A 132 -7.49 1.38 9.00
C SER A 132 -6.21 0.64 8.65
N CYS A 133 -5.05 1.26 8.88
CA CYS A 133 -3.76 0.60 8.71
C CYS A 133 -3.44 0.14 7.27
N ALA A 134 -3.91 0.87 6.25
CA ALA A 134 -3.69 0.59 4.83
C ALA A 134 -2.22 0.31 4.43
N GLY A 135 -1.25 0.96 5.09
CA GLY A 135 0.17 0.69 4.84
C GLY A 135 0.58 -0.77 5.16
N PHE A 136 -0.07 -1.40 6.15
CA PHE A 136 0.17 -2.80 6.45
C PHE A 136 -0.58 -3.75 5.52
N GLU A 137 -1.65 -3.32 4.87
CA GLU A 137 -2.26 -4.14 3.82
C GLU A 137 -1.27 -4.40 2.68
N LEU A 138 -0.44 -3.41 2.35
CA LEU A 138 0.67 -3.60 1.40
C LEU A 138 1.66 -4.64 1.93
N ILE A 139 2.03 -4.59 3.21
CA ILE A 139 2.96 -5.54 3.83
C ILE A 139 2.36 -6.95 3.85
N ALA A 140 1.09 -7.09 4.22
CA ALA A 140 0.38 -8.37 4.24
C ALA A 140 0.21 -8.94 2.82
N ALA A 141 -0.15 -8.10 1.86
CA ALA A 141 -0.24 -8.47 0.45
C ALA A 141 1.13 -8.90 -0.11
N LEU A 142 2.20 -8.18 0.21
CA LEU A 142 3.57 -8.56 -0.15
C LEU A 142 3.95 -9.89 0.49
N ALA A 143 3.66 -10.10 1.77
CA ALA A 143 3.94 -11.36 2.46
C ALA A 143 3.24 -12.53 1.76
N VAL A 144 1.96 -12.38 1.42
CA VAL A 144 1.20 -13.40 0.66
C VAL A 144 1.75 -13.59 -0.75
N HIS A 145 2.06 -12.50 -1.46
CA HIS A 145 2.62 -12.55 -2.82
C HIS A 145 3.96 -13.30 -2.87
N LEU A 146 4.83 -13.06 -1.89
CA LEU A 146 6.13 -13.72 -1.75
C LEU A 146 6.02 -15.15 -1.19
N GLY A 147 4.84 -15.60 -0.75
CA GLY A 147 4.64 -16.93 -0.17
C GLY A 147 5.16 -17.08 1.27
N TRP A 148 5.36 -15.98 1.99
CA TRP A 148 5.87 -15.99 3.36
C TRP A 148 4.96 -16.76 4.36
N PRO A 149 3.62 -16.62 4.32
CA PRO A 149 2.73 -17.40 5.20
C PRO A 149 2.84 -18.90 4.95
N GLU A 150 2.86 -19.30 3.68
CA GLU A 150 3.01 -20.69 3.23
C GLU A 150 4.32 -21.26 3.75
N HIS A 151 5.42 -20.52 3.57
CA HIS A 151 6.73 -20.90 4.03
C HIS A 151 6.80 -21.06 5.54
N THR A 152 6.31 -20.06 6.28
CA THR A 152 6.26 -20.09 7.74
C THR A 152 5.42 -21.26 8.26
N ALA A 153 4.24 -21.50 7.66
CA ALA A 153 3.37 -22.59 8.05
C ALA A 153 3.99 -23.97 7.78
N ARG A 154 4.75 -24.12 6.69
CA ARG A 154 5.48 -25.36 6.37
C ARG A 154 6.46 -25.73 7.47
N PHE A 155 7.34 -24.80 7.87
CA PHE A 155 8.31 -25.04 8.95
C PHE A 155 7.63 -25.37 10.29
N VAL A 156 6.51 -24.72 10.60
CA VAL A 156 5.72 -25.07 11.78
C VAL A 156 5.18 -26.50 11.67
N MET A 157 4.66 -26.90 10.51
CA MET A 157 4.18 -28.26 10.26
C MET A 157 5.29 -29.30 10.36
N ASP A 158 6.48 -29.02 9.83
CA ASP A 158 7.62 -29.93 9.91
C ASP A 158 8.02 -30.18 11.37
N VAL A 159 8.07 -29.12 12.19
CA VAL A 159 8.28 -29.25 13.64
C VAL A 159 7.18 -30.07 14.30
N ILE A 160 5.91 -29.82 13.96
CA ILE A 160 4.78 -30.58 14.50
C ILE A 160 4.89 -32.06 14.15
N ASN A 161 5.25 -32.40 12.91
CA ASN A 161 5.38 -33.78 12.44
C ASN A 161 6.54 -34.51 13.14
N CYS A 162 7.70 -33.86 13.25
CA CYS A 162 8.84 -34.39 13.99
C CYS A 162 8.48 -34.64 15.46
N ARG A 163 7.88 -33.63 16.12
CA ARG A 163 7.44 -33.76 17.53
C ARG A 163 6.31 -34.75 17.72
N GLY A 164 5.45 -34.91 16.73
CA GLY A 164 4.38 -35.89 16.73
C GLY A 164 4.89 -37.32 16.72
N SER A 165 6.08 -37.55 16.17
CA SER A 165 6.70 -38.88 16.10
C SER A 165 7.45 -39.25 17.38
N GLU A 166 7.77 -38.29 18.24
CA GLU A 166 8.46 -38.52 19.52
C GLU A 166 7.55 -39.27 20.52
N PRO A 167 8.12 -40.16 21.37
CA PRO A 167 7.39 -40.77 22.48
C PRO A 167 6.76 -39.71 23.38
N GLN A 168 5.46 -39.84 23.63
CA GLN A 168 4.73 -38.93 24.50
C GLN A 168 4.57 -39.54 25.89
N PRO A 169 4.50 -38.72 26.96
CA PRO A 169 4.15 -39.23 28.28
C PRO A 169 2.72 -39.80 28.28
N ASP A 170 2.58 -41.06 28.69
CA ASP A 170 1.27 -41.76 28.78
C ASP A 170 0.44 -41.37 30.01
N ASP A 171 0.95 -40.46 30.84
CA ASP A 171 0.28 -40.08 32.08
C ASP A 171 -1.11 -39.48 31.82
N PRO A 172 -2.16 -39.97 32.50
CA PRO A 172 -3.49 -39.39 32.39
C PRO A 172 -3.47 -37.93 32.88
N PRO A 173 -4.31 -37.05 32.29
CA PRO A 173 -4.28 -35.64 32.62
C PRO A 173 -4.58 -35.42 34.10
N ASN A 174 -3.62 -34.83 34.82
CA ASN A 174 -3.74 -34.60 36.26
C ASN A 174 -4.91 -33.64 36.55
N ARG A 175 -6.01 -34.19 37.09
CA ARG A 175 -7.21 -33.45 37.47
C ARG A 175 -7.10 -32.76 38.85
N TYR A 176 -6.07 -33.06 39.62
CA TYR A 176 -5.93 -32.57 40.98
C TYR A 176 -5.73 -31.05 41.03
N GLY A 177 -6.60 -30.37 41.77
CA GLY A 177 -6.62 -28.91 41.86
C GLY A 177 -7.43 -28.23 40.75
N ARG A 178 -8.24 -28.97 39.97
CA ARG A 178 -9.20 -28.41 39.02
C ARG A 178 -10.63 -28.47 39.57
N ASN A 179 -11.50 -27.56 39.13
CA ASN A 179 -12.94 -27.63 39.41
C ASN A 179 -13.66 -28.58 38.41
N SER A 180 -14.97 -28.74 38.57
CA SER A 180 -15.81 -29.57 37.68
C SER A 180 -15.78 -29.14 36.21
N LYS A 181 -15.50 -27.86 35.95
CA LYS A 181 -15.33 -27.29 34.61
C LYS A 181 -13.89 -27.41 34.07
N GLY A 182 -13.00 -28.11 34.78
CA GLY A 182 -11.60 -28.31 34.37
C GLY A 182 -10.68 -27.10 34.59
N GLN A 183 -11.16 -26.02 35.21
CA GLN A 183 -10.39 -24.80 35.47
C GLN A 183 -9.46 -24.97 36.68
N PHE A 184 -8.28 -24.38 36.62
CA PHE A 184 -7.32 -24.40 37.73
C PHE A 184 -7.84 -23.62 38.94
N THR A 185 -7.77 -24.23 40.12
CA THR A 185 -8.17 -23.60 41.39
C THR A 185 -6.96 -23.05 42.16
N LYS A 186 -7.21 -22.30 43.24
CA LYS A 186 -6.16 -21.86 44.19
C LYS A 186 -5.29 -23.03 44.67
N ARG A 187 -5.89 -24.20 44.90
CA ARG A 187 -5.18 -25.42 45.34
C ARG A 187 -4.14 -25.87 44.32
N TYR A 188 -4.42 -25.75 43.02
CA TYR A 188 -3.45 -26.07 41.96
C TYR A 188 -2.20 -25.18 42.05
N ASN A 189 -2.38 -23.87 42.18
CA ASN A 189 -1.28 -22.90 42.28
C ASN A 189 -0.44 -23.04 43.57
N GLN A 190 -0.99 -23.69 44.60
CA GLN A 190 -0.29 -23.97 45.85
C GLN A 190 0.56 -25.24 45.82
N ARG A 191 0.43 -26.10 44.79
CA ARG A 191 1.19 -27.35 44.68
C ARG A 191 2.69 -27.09 44.57
N ALA A 192 3.48 -27.83 45.34
CA ALA A 192 4.94 -27.75 45.31
C ALA A 192 5.51 -28.03 43.91
N SER A 193 4.98 -29.04 43.21
CA SER A 193 5.39 -29.38 41.84
C SER A 193 5.14 -28.23 40.86
N VAL A 194 3.99 -27.56 40.92
CA VAL A 194 3.65 -26.41 40.06
C VAL A 194 4.56 -25.22 40.36
N ARG A 195 4.82 -24.92 41.63
CA ARG A 195 5.70 -23.82 42.04
C ARG A 195 7.15 -24.05 41.61
N LYS A 196 7.68 -25.27 41.77
CA LYS A 196 9.01 -25.65 41.28
C LYS A 196 9.10 -25.52 39.76
N MET A 197 8.08 -25.98 39.04
CA MET A 197 8.06 -25.93 37.57
C MET A 197 7.76 -24.54 37.01
N ARG A 198 7.29 -23.58 37.80
CA ARG A 198 6.91 -22.23 37.31
C ARG A 198 8.05 -21.57 36.52
N PHE A 199 9.26 -21.64 37.06
CA PHE A 199 10.46 -21.03 36.49
C PHE A 199 11.38 -22.02 35.77
N ALA A 200 10.97 -23.29 35.65
CA ALA A 200 11.71 -24.28 34.88
C ALA A 200 11.85 -23.89 33.41
N SER A 201 12.91 -24.40 32.78
CA SER A 201 13.16 -24.28 31.35
C SER A 201 12.01 -24.88 30.53
N ILE A 202 11.89 -24.48 29.27
CA ILE A 202 10.79 -24.98 28.44
C ILE A 202 10.98 -26.46 28.10
N GLU A 203 12.22 -26.91 27.95
CA GLU A 203 12.63 -28.29 27.71
C GLU A 203 12.14 -29.19 28.86
N LEU A 204 12.38 -28.77 30.10
CA LEU A 204 11.92 -29.52 31.28
C LEU A 204 10.38 -29.52 31.41
N LYS A 205 9.72 -28.44 30.98
CA LYS A 205 8.25 -28.37 30.95
C LYS A 205 7.66 -29.25 29.84
N ARG A 206 8.37 -29.38 28.72
CA ARG A 206 7.97 -30.16 27.55
C ARG A 206 8.03 -31.66 27.84
N SER A 207 9.09 -32.15 28.48
CA SER A 207 9.30 -33.58 28.72
C SER A 207 8.19 -34.28 29.52
N LYS A 208 7.37 -33.52 30.25
CA LYS A 208 6.26 -34.03 31.07
C LYS A 208 4.88 -33.77 30.47
N LYS A 209 4.81 -33.36 29.19
CA LYS A 209 3.56 -32.96 28.55
C LYS A 209 3.37 -33.71 27.24
N ASP A 210 2.21 -34.34 27.10
CA ASP A 210 1.72 -34.82 25.82
C ASP A 210 1.43 -33.62 24.90
N LEU A 211 2.25 -33.47 23.87
CA LEU A 211 2.19 -32.37 22.91
C LEU A 211 1.05 -32.57 21.91
N ARG A 212 0.70 -33.82 21.58
CA ARG A 212 -0.30 -34.14 20.56
C ARG A 212 -1.70 -33.65 20.92
N ARG A 213 -1.94 -33.38 22.21
CA ARG A 213 -3.20 -32.79 22.73
C ARG A 213 -3.29 -31.27 22.55
N MET A 214 -2.26 -30.60 22.05
CA MET A 214 -2.28 -29.15 21.81
C MET A 214 -3.05 -28.83 20.52
N ASP A 215 -3.73 -27.69 20.48
CA ASP A 215 -4.54 -27.31 19.32
C ASP A 215 -3.69 -27.13 18.05
N ILE A 216 -2.41 -26.79 18.20
CA ILE A 216 -1.47 -26.67 17.08
C ILE A 216 -1.32 -27.97 16.27
N PHE A 217 -1.42 -29.15 16.91
CA PHE A 217 -1.36 -30.46 16.22
C PHE A 217 -2.61 -30.76 15.38
N HIS A 218 -3.71 -30.06 15.65
CA HIS A 218 -4.98 -30.19 14.95
C HIS A 218 -5.29 -28.97 14.07
N THR A 219 -4.38 -28.00 14.01
CA THR A 219 -4.56 -26.79 13.22
C THR A 219 -4.16 -27.07 11.76
N SER A 220 -5.06 -26.80 10.82
CA SER A 220 -4.76 -26.95 9.38
C SER A 220 -3.69 -25.96 8.92
N THR A 221 -2.95 -26.31 7.86
CA THR A 221 -1.91 -25.46 7.25
C THR A 221 -2.44 -24.07 6.90
N LYS A 222 -3.64 -23.97 6.33
CA LYS A 222 -4.29 -22.69 6.02
C LYS A 222 -4.53 -21.85 7.27
N ASN A 223 -4.92 -22.47 8.39
CA ASN A 223 -5.09 -21.74 9.65
C ASN A 223 -3.75 -21.34 10.27
N LEU A 224 -2.68 -22.12 10.09
CA LEU A 224 -1.33 -21.73 10.49
C LEU A 224 -0.85 -20.50 9.69
N GLN A 225 -1.07 -20.46 8.38
CA GLN A 225 -0.76 -19.29 7.54
C GLN A 225 -1.48 -18.04 8.05
N ARG A 226 -2.79 -18.14 8.30
CA ARG A 226 -3.57 -17.02 8.85
C ARG A 226 -3.08 -16.57 10.23
N LYS A 227 -2.76 -17.51 11.11
CA LYS A 227 -2.21 -17.19 12.44
C LYS A 227 -0.82 -16.54 12.33
N ALA A 228 0.01 -16.95 11.37
CA ALA A 228 1.31 -16.32 11.11
C ALA A 228 1.15 -14.86 10.65
N LEU A 229 0.24 -14.59 9.71
CA LEU A 229 -0.10 -13.23 9.29
C LEU A 229 -0.65 -12.39 10.45
N ALA A 230 -1.50 -12.97 11.31
CA ALA A 230 -2.02 -12.28 12.49
C ALA A 230 -0.90 -11.89 13.48
N VAL A 231 0.10 -12.76 13.65
CA VAL A 231 1.27 -12.48 14.49
C VAL A 231 2.15 -11.38 13.87
N LEU A 232 2.35 -11.41 12.54
CA LEU A 232 3.08 -10.36 11.80
C LEU A 232 2.44 -8.98 12.00
N ALA A 233 1.11 -8.92 12.11
CA ALA A 233 0.35 -7.68 12.32
C ALA A 233 0.37 -7.16 13.77
N LEU A 234 0.84 -7.94 14.75
CA LEU A 234 0.77 -7.56 16.17
C LEU A 234 1.39 -6.19 16.48
N PRO A 235 2.59 -5.83 15.97
CA PRO A 235 3.18 -4.53 16.28
C PRO A 235 2.30 -3.33 15.88
N LEU A 236 1.40 -3.52 14.92
CA LEU A 236 0.51 -2.49 14.43
C LEU A 236 -0.83 -2.48 15.17
N VAL A 237 -1.42 -3.65 15.40
CA VAL A 237 -2.77 -3.74 15.99
C VAL A 237 -2.77 -3.74 17.51
N THR A 238 -1.58 -3.68 18.13
CA THR A 238 -1.39 -3.72 19.58
C THR A 238 -0.37 -2.68 20.03
N LEU A 239 -0.41 -2.34 21.32
CA LEU A 239 0.63 -1.53 21.93
C LEU A 239 1.91 -2.36 22.08
N ASN A 240 2.94 -2.05 21.29
CA ASN A 240 4.25 -2.70 21.32
C ASN A 240 4.25 -4.21 21.07
N GLY A 241 3.36 -4.72 20.21
CA GLY A 241 3.30 -6.14 19.86
C GLY A 241 2.69 -7.04 20.93
N GLN A 242 2.07 -6.48 21.98
CA GLN A 242 1.47 -7.25 23.06
C GLN A 242 0.09 -7.82 22.67
N VAL A 243 0.03 -9.14 22.55
CA VAL A 243 -1.21 -9.91 22.29
C VAL A 243 -2.38 -9.53 23.23
N ARG A 244 -2.08 -9.10 24.45
CA ARG A 244 -3.07 -8.69 25.46
C ARG A 244 -3.99 -7.55 25.02
N THR A 245 -3.53 -6.73 24.09
CA THR A 245 -4.31 -5.58 23.62
C THR A 245 -4.99 -5.85 22.28
N VAL A 246 -4.93 -7.07 21.75
CA VAL A 246 -5.62 -7.44 20.48
C VAL A 246 -7.13 -7.28 20.55
N ASN A 247 -7.75 -7.36 21.74
CA ASN A 247 -9.21 -7.23 21.85
C ASN A 247 -9.71 -5.77 21.78
N VAL A 248 -8.82 -4.78 21.60
CA VAL A 248 -9.22 -3.38 21.40
C VAL A 248 -9.73 -3.15 19.97
N ALA A 249 -10.38 -2.00 19.72
CA ALA A 249 -10.96 -1.68 18.41
C ALA A 249 -9.98 -1.85 17.23
N LEU A 250 -8.71 -1.48 17.43
CA LEU A 250 -7.66 -1.63 16.41
C LEU A 250 -7.37 -3.09 16.03
N GLY A 251 -7.56 -4.02 16.96
CA GLY A 251 -7.38 -5.45 16.68
C GLY A 251 -8.40 -6.05 15.73
N ASN A 252 -9.55 -5.38 15.53
CA ASN A 252 -10.50 -5.80 14.50
C ASN A 252 -9.91 -5.70 13.08
N ALA A 253 -8.84 -4.90 12.88
CA ALA A 253 -8.14 -4.83 11.60
C ALA A 253 -7.50 -6.17 11.18
N LEU A 254 -7.30 -7.12 12.11
CA LEU A 254 -6.81 -8.46 11.79
C LEU A 254 -7.69 -9.18 10.76
N GLU A 255 -8.99 -8.90 10.73
CA GLU A 255 -9.90 -9.48 9.74
C GLU A 255 -9.47 -9.14 8.31
N GLY A 256 -9.07 -7.89 8.06
CA GLY A 256 -8.55 -7.47 6.77
C GLY A 256 -7.20 -8.10 6.42
N PHE A 257 -6.33 -8.31 7.42
CA PHE A 257 -4.95 -8.78 7.17
C PHE A 257 -4.83 -10.29 7.02
N CYS A 258 -5.62 -11.07 7.77
CA CYS A 258 -5.49 -12.53 7.81
C CYS A 258 -6.81 -13.27 7.56
N GLY A 259 -7.87 -12.54 7.18
CA GLY A 259 -9.19 -13.09 6.88
C GLY A 259 -9.94 -13.60 8.11
N PHE A 260 -9.49 -13.27 9.32
CA PHE A 260 -10.16 -13.64 10.56
C PHE A 260 -9.85 -12.68 11.71
N ASN A 261 -10.88 -12.28 12.46
CA ASN A 261 -10.73 -11.42 13.63
C ASN A 261 -10.28 -12.22 14.87
N TYR A 262 -9.02 -12.68 14.86
CA TYR A 262 -8.46 -13.44 15.98
C TYR A 262 -8.47 -12.64 17.28
N LYS A 263 -8.88 -13.29 18.36
CA LYS A 263 -8.89 -12.70 19.70
C LYS A 263 -7.61 -13.04 20.46
N GLN A 264 -7.33 -12.25 21.49
CA GLN A 264 -6.16 -12.41 22.37
C GLN A 264 -5.95 -13.88 22.78
N GLY A 265 -7.00 -14.57 23.23
CA GLY A 265 -6.89 -15.94 23.75
C GLY A 265 -6.32 -16.91 22.71
N THR A 266 -6.78 -16.80 21.45
CA THR A 266 -6.34 -17.66 20.35
C THR A 266 -4.88 -17.42 19.97
N LEU A 267 -4.47 -16.15 19.85
CA LEU A 267 -3.10 -15.81 19.49
C LEU A 267 -2.11 -16.12 20.63
N ASP A 268 -2.50 -15.88 21.88
CA ASP A 268 -1.68 -16.21 23.05
C ASP A 268 -1.52 -17.73 23.22
N GLN A 269 -2.56 -18.50 22.93
CA GLN A 269 -2.46 -19.96 22.88
C GLN A 269 -1.52 -20.40 21.75
N PHE A 270 -1.69 -19.88 20.53
CA PHE A 270 -0.85 -20.22 19.39
C PHE A 270 0.64 -19.97 19.64
N LEU A 271 1.01 -18.77 20.10
CA LEU A 271 2.41 -18.42 20.40
C LEU A 271 2.98 -19.27 21.54
N ARG A 272 2.15 -19.60 22.53
CA ARG A 272 2.55 -20.48 23.64
C ARG A 272 2.80 -21.90 23.16
N GLU A 273 1.97 -22.42 22.27
CA GLU A 273 2.12 -23.75 21.69
C GLU A 273 3.34 -23.83 20.77
N LEU A 274 3.63 -22.80 19.96
CA LEU A 274 4.88 -22.67 19.20
C LEU A 274 6.13 -22.80 20.11
N LYS A 275 6.09 -22.13 21.26
CA LYS A 275 7.14 -22.26 22.28
C LYS A 275 7.25 -23.69 22.82
N TYR A 276 6.12 -24.35 23.08
CA TYR A 276 6.12 -25.72 23.59
C TYR A 276 6.61 -26.74 22.56
N VAL A 277 6.27 -26.62 21.28
CA VAL A 277 6.79 -27.52 20.24
C VAL A 277 8.26 -27.24 19.89
N GLY A 278 8.76 -26.05 20.26
CA GLY A 278 10.15 -25.66 20.05
C GLY A 278 10.43 -25.21 18.62
N ALA A 279 9.48 -24.49 18.02
CA ALA A 279 9.59 -24.07 16.62
C ALA A 279 10.62 -22.96 16.39
N SER A 280 11.27 -22.39 17.42
CA SER A 280 12.12 -21.21 17.29
C SER A 280 13.30 -21.40 16.35
N GLU A 281 14.08 -22.47 16.51
CA GLU A 281 15.27 -22.70 15.67
C GLU A 281 14.88 -23.00 14.23
N SER A 282 13.88 -23.86 14.03
CA SER A 282 13.36 -24.20 12.72
C SER A 282 12.77 -22.99 12.00
N LEU A 283 12.04 -22.12 12.70
CA LEU A 283 11.54 -20.86 12.14
C LEU A 283 12.68 -19.91 11.81
N LEU A 284 13.69 -19.74 12.67
CA LEU A 284 14.85 -18.89 12.39
C LEU A 284 15.59 -19.34 11.13
N GLY A 285 15.92 -20.64 11.04
CA GLY A 285 16.56 -21.19 9.84
C GLY A 285 15.70 -21.10 8.60
N GLY A 286 14.39 -21.37 8.74
CA GLY A 286 13.43 -21.21 7.67
C GLY A 286 13.34 -19.78 7.14
N GLN A 287 13.42 -18.76 7.99
CA GLN A 287 13.43 -17.36 7.53
C GLN A 287 14.71 -17.02 6.76
N VAL A 288 15.87 -17.51 7.19
CA VAL A 288 17.13 -17.34 6.42
C VAL A 288 16.98 -17.92 5.02
N GLN A 289 16.50 -19.17 4.94
CA GLN A 289 16.27 -19.83 3.67
C GLN A 289 15.25 -19.08 2.80
N PHE A 290 14.14 -18.63 3.39
CA PHE A 290 13.11 -17.87 2.68
C PHE A 290 13.67 -16.64 1.99
N TRP A 291 14.39 -15.81 2.76
CA TRP A 291 14.94 -14.56 2.26
C TRP A 291 16.07 -14.80 1.27
N TYR A 292 16.92 -15.80 1.50
CA TYR A 292 17.94 -16.18 0.54
C TYR A 292 17.34 -16.60 -0.82
N GLU A 293 16.32 -17.43 -0.82
CA GLU A 293 15.63 -17.84 -2.05
C GLU A 293 14.85 -16.69 -2.71
N THR A 294 14.26 -15.80 -1.89
CA THR A 294 13.48 -14.66 -2.38
C THR A 294 14.38 -13.60 -3.02
N TRP A 295 15.49 -13.27 -2.35
CA TRP A 295 16.46 -12.28 -2.83
C TRP A 295 17.38 -12.85 -3.91
N GLY A 296 17.79 -14.12 -3.82
CA GLY A 296 18.67 -14.77 -4.80
C GLY A 296 18.04 -15.00 -6.18
N ARG A 297 16.72 -14.84 -6.32
CA ARG A 297 16.02 -14.76 -7.62
C ARG A 297 16.20 -13.42 -8.32
N SER A 298 16.69 -12.39 -7.62
CA SER A 298 17.17 -11.17 -8.24
C SER A 298 18.50 -11.49 -8.92
N GLU A 299 18.48 -11.65 -10.25
CA GLU A 299 19.65 -11.73 -11.12
C GLU A 299 20.57 -10.53 -10.91
N ILE A 300 21.42 -10.58 -9.89
CA ILE A 300 22.62 -9.77 -9.85
C ILE A 300 23.74 -10.78 -9.99
N ASP A 301 24.13 -10.97 -11.24
CA ASP A 301 25.26 -11.76 -11.69
C ASP A 301 26.54 -11.07 -11.19
N LEU A 302 26.73 -11.06 -9.88
CA LEU A 302 27.95 -10.58 -9.28
C LEU A 302 28.99 -11.67 -9.49
N GLU A 303 29.89 -11.44 -10.44
CA GLU A 303 31.24 -12.02 -10.47
C GLU A 303 32.05 -11.54 -9.25
N MET A 304 31.47 -11.54 -8.05
CA MET A 304 32.20 -11.23 -6.83
C MET A 304 32.76 -12.54 -6.26
N PRO A 305 34.08 -12.68 -6.15
CA PRO A 305 34.69 -13.85 -5.50
C PRO A 305 34.50 -13.83 -3.97
N PHE A 306 33.67 -12.89 -3.46
CA PHE A 306 33.45 -12.68 -2.04
C PHE A 306 31.99 -12.63 -1.61
N LEU A 307 31.67 -13.33 -0.52
CA LEU A 307 30.42 -13.21 0.21
C LEU A 307 30.64 -12.26 1.39
N CYS A 308 30.04 -11.07 1.33
CA CYS A 308 30.15 -10.06 2.39
C CYS A 308 28.93 -10.12 3.31
N PHE A 309 29.15 -10.31 4.61
CA PHE A 309 28.09 -10.19 5.61
C PHE A 309 28.37 -9.00 6.53
N TYR A 310 27.34 -8.17 6.73
CA TYR A 310 27.36 -7.07 7.67
C TYR A 310 26.60 -7.42 8.95
N ILE A 311 27.28 -7.37 10.09
CA ILE A 311 26.74 -7.74 11.39
C ILE A 311 26.64 -6.49 12.25
N ASP A 312 25.42 -6.17 12.66
CA ASP A 312 25.10 -5.00 13.47
C ASP A 312 24.46 -5.39 14.81
N GLY A 313 24.98 -4.80 15.88
CA GLY A 313 24.49 -4.98 17.25
C GLY A 313 23.78 -3.72 17.76
N ASN A 314 22.47 -3.79 17.95
CA ASN A 314 21.66 -2.71 18.51
C ASN A 314 21.28 -2.96 19.98
N THR A 315 21.67 -2.04 20.87
CA THR A 315 21.28 -2.11 22.29
C THR A 315 19.97 -1.38 22.56
N LYS A 316 18.91 -2.15 22.85
CA LYS A 316 17.57 -1.65 23.17
C LYS A 316 17.37 -1.51 24.68
N PRO A 317 17.12 -0.29 25.21
CA PRO A 317 16.88 -0.10 26.63
C PRO A 317 15.55 -0.74 27.11
N ILE A 318 15.56 -1.29 28.31
CA ILE A 318 14.39 -1.85 29.00
C ILE A 318 14.17 -1.12 30.32
N TRP A 319 12.97 -0.58 30.50
CA TRP A 319 12.47 -0.13 31.79
C TRP A 319 11.64 -1.22 32.43
N SER A 320 12.15 -1.80 33.52
CA SER A 320 11.44 -2.82 34.28
C SER A 320 11.70 -2.64 35.77
N THR A 321 10.66 -2.87 36.57
CA THR A 321 10.78 -3.04 38.02
C THR A 321 11.38 -4.41 38.39
N LYS A 322 11.55 -5.31 37.42
CA LYS A 322 12.16 -6.63 37.61
C LYS A 322 13.64 -6.58 37.27
N ARG A 323 14.41 -7.48 37.91
CA ARG A 323 15.83 -7.66 37.60
C ARG A 323 16.00 -8.12 36.15
N VAL A 324 16.67 -7.30 35.36
CA VAL A 324 17.08 -7.57 33.98
C VAL A 324 18.60 -7.41 33.88
N ARG A 325 19.23 -8.14 32.95
CA ARG A 325 20.65 -7.94 32.66
C ARG A 325 20.86 -6.51 32.12
N LYS A 326 21.97 -5.90 32.52
CA LYS A 326 22.31 -4.52 32.17
C LYS A 326 23.48 -4.50 31.20
N ASN A 327 23.49 -3.53 30.31
CA ASN A 327 24.63 -3.17 29.48
C ASN A 327 24.70 -1.64 29.38
N LYS A 328 25.80 -1.11 28.87
CA LYS A 328 25.91 0.30 28.48
C LYS A 328 24.95 0.54 27.30
N VAL A 329 24.06 1.52 27.44
CA VAL A 329 23.18 1.95 26.34
C VAL A 329 23.75 3.25 25.80
N THR A 330 24.49 3.17 24.68
CA THR A 330 25.31 4.27 24.13
C THR A 330 24.51 5.55 23.89
N MET A 331 23.30 5.43 23.32
CA MET A 331 22.38 6.56 23.10
C MET A 331 22.06 7.34 24.39
N TRP A 332 22.09 6.69 25.55
CA TRP A 332 21.75 7.29 26.84
C TRP A 332 22.97 7.52 27.74
N GLY A 333 24.17 7.13 27.30
CA GLY A 333 25.42 7.28 28.06
C GLY A 333 25.45 6.59 29.43
N ARG A 334 24.62 5.55 29.66
CA ARG A 334 24.50 4.92 30.98
C ARG A 334 24.32 3.40 30.93
N VAL A 335 24.72 2.72 32.00
CA VAL A 335 24.47 1.29 32.20
C VAL A 335 23.07 1.09 32.76
N MET A 336 22.21 0.42 31.98
CA MET A 336 20.83 0.14 32.39
C MET A 336 20.35 -1.20 31.83
N GLY A 337 19.18 -1.65 32.28
CA GLY A 337 18.56 -2.86 31.74
C GLY A 337 18.36 -2.75 30.24
N CYS A 338 18.73 -3.77 29.48
CA CYS A 338 18.63 -3.74 28.02
C CYS A 338 18.54 -5.14 27.39
N LEU A 339 18.17 -5.17 26.11
CA LEU A 339 18.37 -6.28 25.20
C LEU A 339 19.39 -5.88 24.14
N GLU A 340 20.25 -6.80 23.74
CA GLU A 340 21.09 -6.63 22.58
C GLU A 340 20.49 -7.42 21.42
N GLN A 341 20.32 -6.74 20.29
CA GLN A 341 19.70 -7.26 19.09
C GLN A 341 20.77 -7.34 18.02
N VAL A 342 21.00 -8.53 17.48
CA VAL A 342 22.06 -8.77 16.51
C VAL A 342 21.41 -9.11 15.18
N PHE A 343 21.75 -8.34 14.15
CA PHE A 343 21.27 -8.51 12.79
C PHE A 343 22.44 -8.92 11.90
N VAL A 344 22.20 -9.90 11.02
CA VAL A 344 23.12 -10.23 9.94
C VAL A 344 22.46 -9.83 8.63
N HIS A 345 23.19 -9.09 7.83
CA HIS A 345 22.78 -8.63 6.51
C HIS A 345 23.63 -9.27 5.42
N ASP A 346 23.04 -9.47 4.24
CA ASP A 346 23.79 -9.83 3.04
C ASP A 346 24.62 -8.66 2.49
N CYS A 347 25.31 -8.88 1.37
CA CYS A 347 26.14 -7.88 0.71
C CYS A 347 25.37 -6.68 0.15
N PHE A 348 24.04 -6.76 0.06
CA PHE A 348 23.16 -5.68 -0.37
C PHE A 348 22.51 -4.95 0.81
N GLY A 349 22.80 -5.37 2.05
CA GLY A 349 22.21 -4.80 3.26
C GLY A 349 20.82 -5.37 3.59
N HIS A 350 20.40 -6.48 3.00
CA HIS A 350 19.14 -7.12 3.36
C HIS A 350 19.31 -7.93 4.65
N PRO A 351 18.44 -7.76 5.66
CA PRO A 351 18.52 -8.55 6.88
C PRO A 351 18.10 -9.99 6.59
N ILE A 352 19.02 -10.93 6.82
CA ILE A 352 18.80 -12.37 6.60
C ILE A 352 18.67 -13.15 7.91
N TYR A 353 19.24 -12.64 9.01
CA TYR A 353 19.21 -13.30 10.31
C TYR A 353 19.08 -12.29 11.45
N PHE A 354 18.44 -12.72 12.54
CA PHE A 354 18.22 -11.90 13.72
C PHE A 354 18.16 -12.75 15.00
N GLU A 355 18.91 -12.34 16.03
CA GLU A 355 18.78 -12.85 17.40
C GLU A 355 18.67 -11.72 18.42
N THR A 356 18.11 -12.05 19.59
CA THR A 356 18.02 -11.12 20.72
C THR A 356 18.58 -11.75 21.99
N TYR A 357 19.50 -11.04 22.64
CA TYR A 357 20.14 -11.42 23.89
C TYR A 357 19.69 -10.50 25.04
N SER A 358 19.75 -11.01 26.27
CA SER A 358 19.47 -10.19 27.46
C SER A 358 20.76 -9.57 27.99
N GLY A 359 20.77 -8.24 28.15
CA GLY A 359 21.97 -7.50 28.53
C GLY A 359 22.93 -7.39 27.35
N HIS A 360 24.14 -7.88 27.53
CA HIS A 360 25.16 -7.93 26.48
C HIS A 360 25.10 -9.27 25.73
N GLY A 361 25.02 -9.21 24.40
CA GLY A 361 25.33 -10.27 23.47
C GLY A 361 26.79 -10.11 23.02
N PRO A 362 27.74 -10.95 23.45
CA PRO A 362 29.12 -10.88 22.98
C PRO A 362 29.20 -11.17 21.47
N MET A 363 29.13 -10.09 20.68
CA MET A 363 29.17 -10.10 19.22
C MET A 363 30.35 -10.91 18.69
N GLY A 364 31.56 -10.71 19.21
CA GLY A 364 32.75 -11.42 18.76
C GLY A 364 32.71 -12.95 19.00
N VAL A 365 32.06 -13.41 20.06
CA VAL A 365 31.95 -14.85 20.38
C VAL A 365 30.81 -15.49 19.58
N TYR A 366 29.69 -14.80 19.44
CA TYR A 366 28.53 -15.36 18.78
C TYR A 366 28.56 -15.25 17.26
N THR A 367 29.31 -14.30 16.71
CA THR A 367 29.40 -14.09 15.25
C THR A 367 29.77 -15.37 14.49
N LEU A 368 30.83 -16.07 14.92
CA LEU A 368 31.23 -17.33 14.28
C LEU A 368 30.12 -18.38 14.37
N SER A 369 29.54 -18.56 15.56
CA SER A 369 28.45 -19.53 15.76
C SER A 369 27.16 -19.15 15.00
N MET A 370 26.90 -17.86 14.82
CA MET A 370 25.78 -17.36 14.03
C MET A 370 26.02 -17.60 12.55
N MET A 371 27.26 -17.42 12.10
CA MET A 371 27.61 -17.69 10.71
C MET A 371 27.55 -19.17 10.39
N GLU A 372 28.06 -20.04 11.25
CA GLU A 372 27.85 -21.49 11.12
C GLU A 372 26.37 -21.86 11.02
N LYS A 373 25.49 -21.18 11.77
CA LYS A 373 24.04 -21.41 11.66
C LYS A 373 23.51 -20.95 10.30
N VAL A 374 23.81 -19.71 9.89
CA VAL A 374 23.37 -19.16 8.60
C VAL A 374 23.87 -20.03 7.44
N GLU A 375 25.15 -20.42 7.46
CA GLU A 375 25.77 -21.30 6.48
C GLU A 375 25.08 -22.66 6.43
N ARG A 376 24.86 -23.31 7.57
CA ARG A 376 24.15 -24.60 7.61
C ARG A 376 22.75 -24.52 7.00
N TYR A 377 22.08 -23.37 7.09
CA TYR A 377 20.79 -23.14 6.45
C TYR A 377 20.89 -22.79 4.95
N MET A 378 22.06 -22.34 4.48
CA MET A 378 22.35 -22.02 3.07
C MET A 378 23.00 -23.16 2.28
N GLU A 379 23.75 -24.05 2.94
CA GLU A 379 24.46 -25.20 2.34
C GLU A 379 23.50 -26.18 1.65
N GLY A 380 22.21 -26.19 2.01
CA GLY A 380 21.17 -26.96 1.31
C GLY A 380 20.71 -26.35 -0.02
N VAL A 381 21.17 -25.14 -0.38
CA VAL A 381 20.63 -24.34 -1.48
C VAL A 381 21.65 -24.06 -2.60
N SER A 382 22.96 -24.23 -2.37
CA SER A 382 24.00 -23.91 -3.38
C SER A 382 25.03 -25.04 -3.54
N ASN A 383 25.35 -25.37 -4.80
CA ASN A 383 26.45 -26.27 -5.16
C ASN A 383 27.79 -25.53 -5.04
N HIS A 384 28.74 -26.18 -4.36
CA HIS A 384 30.00 -25.62 -3.88
C HIS A 384 30.86 -24.88 -4.92
N SER A 385 31.21 -23.64 -4.56
CA SER A 385 32.40 -22.93 -5.03
C SER A 385 33.13 -22.38 -3.80
N GLN A 386 34.46 -22.38 -3.78
CA GLN A 386 35.23 -21.69 -2.74
C GLN A 386 35.01 -20.18 -2.85
N VAL A 387 34.17 -19.63 -1.97
CA VAL A 387 33.94 -18.18 -1.88
C VAL A 387 34.78 -17.62 -0.73
N THR A 388 35.53 -16.54 -0.98
CA THR A 388 36.28 -15.85 0.07
C THR A 388 35.33 -14.98 0.87
N ARG A 389 35.31 -15.09 2.20
CA ARG A 389 34.28 -14.40 3.01
C ARG A 389 34.83 -13.10 3.61
N VAL A 390 34.04 -12.04 3.56
CA VAL A 390 34.34 -10.77 4.22
C VAL A 390 33.29 -10.54 5.30
N LEU A 391 33.73 -10.42 6.55
CA LEU A 391 32.86 -10.12 7.69
C LEU A 391 33.10 -8.67 8.09
N VAL A 392 32.07 -7.84 7.99
CA VAL A 392 32.09 -6.47 8.48
C VAL A 392 31.25 -6.43 9.75
N MET A 393 31.88 -6.15 10.89
CA MET A 393 31.20 -6.07 12.16
C MET A 393 31.17 -4.62 12.62
N ASP A 394 29.97 -4.14 12.94
CA ASP A 394 29.79 -2.89 13.64
C ASP A 394 29.14 -3.19 14.99
N SER A 395 29.80 -2.73 16.05
CA SER A 395 29.27 -2.85 17.40
C SER A 395 29.61 -1.58 18.17
N ALA A 396 28.58 -0.85 18.57
CA ALA A 396 28.74 0.27 19.49
C ALA A 396 29.04 -0.29 20.91
N GLY A 397 30.31 -0.20 21.33
CA GLY A 397 30.80 -0.62 22.66
C GLY A 397 30.32 0.19 23.86
#